data_AF-A0A661N026-F1
#
_entry.id   AF-A0A661N026-F1
#
_cell.length_a   1.000
_cell.length_b   1.000
_cell.length_c   1.000
_cell.angle_alpha   90.00
_cell.angle_beta   90.00
_cell.angle_gamma   90.00
#
_symmetry.space_group_name_H-M   'P 1'
#
loop_
_entity.id
_entity.type
_entity.pdbx_description
1 polymer ?
#
loop_
_entity_poly.entity_id
_entity_poly.type
_entity_poly.pdbx_seq_one_letter_code
_entity_poly.pdbx_strand_id
1 'polypeptide(L)'
;MRGKHHQRTRNQARSTRAGYTLIEVMMAVAIMTVGSVGILSLHQATTNGNRGAREMSTATDLVRLYLERSRRDALLWTAAGNVTNTELLVNVPTSTAVTGDWFIPAPTIGDSHFDYAGRDTATVADMYFCTNLRASWIIGQEAIRVDTRVWWHRTASNTNRVAFNCASNPTAITAELAAAAPRIRSVAGSTVVRWQGLD
;
A
#
# COMPACT_ATOMS: atom_id res chain seq x y z
N MET A 1 -77.56 -48.38 35.44
CA MET A 1 -76.12 -48.21 35.75
C MET A 1 -75.60 -47.01 34.97
N ARG A 2 -74.88 -46.12 35.66
CA ARG A 2 -74.72 -44.69 35.34
C ARG A 2 -73.30 -44.46 34.81
N GLY A 3 -73.13 -44.26 33.50
CA GLY A 3 -71.84 -43.97 32.86
C GLY A 3 -71.59 -42.46 32.81
N LYS A 4 -70.61 -41.97 33.57
CA LYS A 4 -70.24 -40.55 33.66
C LYS A 4 -69.44 -40.13 32.42
N HIS A 5 -69.95 -39.15 31.67
CA HIS A 5 -69.19 -38.43 30.65
C HIS A 5 -68.07 -37.59 31.29
N HIS A 6 -66.82 -37.86 30.95
CA HIS A 6 -65.69 -36.99 31.25
C HIS A 6 -65.63 -35.84 30.22
N GLN A 7 -66.20 -34.69 30.58
CA GLN A 7 -65.88 -33.42 29.92
C GLN A 7 -64.45 -33.02 30.29
N ARG A 8 -63.50 -33.26 29.38
CA ARG A 8 -62.19 -32.62 29.40
C ARG A 8 -62.41 -31.14 29.10
N THR A 9 -62.42 -30.31 30.13
CA THR A 9 -62.27 -28.86 30.01
C THR A 9 -60.92 -28.58 29.36
N ARG A 10 -60.94 -28.21 28.07
CA ARG A 10 -59.80 -27.56 27.42
C ARG A 10 -59.57 -26.25 28.18
N ASN A 11 -58.59 -26.25 29.08
CA ASN A 11 -57.96 -25.01 29.53
C ASN A 11 -57.29 -24.39 28.31
N GLN A 12 -58.06 -23.61 27.56
CA GLN A 12 -57.51 -22.56 26.73
C GLN A 12 -56.85 -21.59 27.69
N ALA A 13 -55.55 -21.81 27.94
CA ALA A 13 -54.68 -20.80 28.50
C ALA A 13 -54.81 -19.60 27.57
N ARG A 14 -55.65 -18.64 27.95
CA ARG A 14 -55.65 -17.30 27.38
C ARG A 14 -54.23 -16.80 27.58
N SER A 15 -53.43 -16.87 26.52
CA SER A 15 -52.24 -16.05 26.37
C SER A 15 -52.72 -14.61 26.49
N THR A 16 -52.66 -14.08 27.72
CA THR A 16 -52.84 -12.67 28.00
C THR A 16 -51.74 -11.98 27.21
N ARG A 17 -52.12 -11.37 26.08
CA ARG A 17 -51.26 -10.49 25.31
C ARG A 17 -50.84 -9.36 26.25
N ALA A 18 -49.66 -9.49 26.85
CA ALA A 18 -49.02 -8.42 27.59
C ALA A 18 -48.66 -7.34 26.57
N GLY A 19 -49.27 -6.16 26.69
CA GLY A 19 -48.84 -5.00 25.91
C GLY A 19 -47.41 -4.62 26.29
N TYR A 20 -46.60 -4.25 25.31
CA TYR A 20 -45.25 -3.74 25.55
C TYR A 20 -45.30 -2.51 26.44
N THR A 21 -44.49 -2.51 27.49
CA THR A 21 -44.39 -1.36 28.39
C THR A 21 -43.55 -0.26 27.73
N LEU A 22 -43.84 1.01 28.02
CA LEU A 22 -43.09 2.15 27.47
C LEU A 22 -41.58 2.03 27.77
N ILE A 23 -41.24 1.50 28.95
CA ILE A 23 -39.86 1.27 29.37
C ILE A 23 -39.13 0.24 28.50
N GLU A 24 -39.83 -0.79 28.04
CA GLU A 24 -39.26 -1.83 27.16
C GLU A 24 -38.92 -1.27 25.78
N VAL A 25 -39.78 -0.39 25.24
CA VAL A 25 -39.51 0.30 23.98
C VAL A 25 -38.32 1.24 24.11
N MET A 26 -38.22 1.99 25.22
CA MET A 26 -37.06 2.88 25.44
C MET A 26 -35.75 2.10 25.60
N MET A 27 -35.76 0.96 26.30
CA MET A 27 -34.60 0.08 26.39
C MET A 27 -34.20 -0.48 25.02
N ALA A 28 -35.17 -0.91 24.20
CA ALA A 28 -34.90 -1.41 22.85
C ALA A 28 -34.26 -0.34 21.96
N VAL A 29 -34.78 0.90 22.00
CA VAL A 29 -34.22 2.02 21.24
C VAL A 29 -32.80 2.35 21.72
N ALA A 30 -32.54 2.35 23.03
CA ALA A 30 -31.21 2.61 23.58
C ALA A 30 -30.18 1.54 23.16
N ILE A 31 -30.56 0.26 23.16
CA ILE A 31 -29.69 -0.83 22.70
C ILE A 31 -29.45 -0.72 21.19
N MET A 32 -30.49 -0.40 20.42
CA MET A 32 -30.40 -0.24 18.97
C MET A 32 -29.47 0.92 18.58
N THR A 33 -29.52 2.05 19.28
CA THR A 33 -28.64 3.19 18.97
C THR A 33 -27.18 2.88 19.27
N VAL A 34 -26.87 2.26 20.42
CA VAL A 34 -25.51 1.81 20.75
C VAL A 34 -25.01 0.76 19.75
N GLY A 35 -25.84 -0.21 19.40
CA GLY A 35 -25.51 -1.23 18.39
C GLY A 35 -25.21 -0.63 17.02
N SER A 36 -26.00 0.37 16.60
CA SER A 36 -25.81 1.06 15.31
C SER A 36 -24.48 1.83 15.26
N VAL A 37 -24.11 2.53 16.34
CA VAL A 37 -22.82 3.23 16.44
C VAL A 37 -21.66 2.23 16.37
N GLY A 38 -21.77 1.10 17.07
CA GLY A 38 -20.79 0.02 17.00
C GLY A 38 -20.56 -0.47 15.57
N ILE A 39 -21.64 -0.78 14.85
CA ILE A 39 -21.58 -1.25 13.45
C ILE A 39 -20.94 -0.20 12.52
N LEU A 40 -21.31 1.08 12.66
CA LEU A 40 -20.74 2.16 11.85
C LEU A 40 -19.22 2.30 12.03
N SER A 41 -18.73 2.21 13.28
CA SER A 41 -17.29 2.24 13.57
C SER A 41 -16.54 1.08 12.90
N LEU A 42 -17.14 -0.12 12.90
CA LEU A 42 -16.60 -1.32 12.29
C LEU A 42 -16.55 -1.21 10.77
N HIS A 43 -17.58 -0.63 10.15
CA HIS A 43 -17.59 -0.35 8.72
C HIS A 43 -16.49 0.64 8.30
N GLN A 44 -16.29 1.70 9.09
CA GLN A 44 -15.22 2.67 8.82
C GLN A 44 -13.85 2.02 8.95
N ALA A 45 -13.62 1.25 10.02
CA ALA A 45 -12.37 0.53 10.24
C ALA A 45 -12.08 -0.47 9.10
N THR A 46 -13.09 -1.23 8.68
CA THR A 46 -12.97 -2.22 7.59
C THR A 46 -12.68 -1.55 6.25
N THR A 47 -13.36 -0.44 5.94
CA THR A 47 -13.13 0.32 4.70
C THR A 47 -11.71 0.87 4.62
N ASN A 48 -11.22 1.45 5.72
CA ASN A 48 -9.85 1.95 5.81
C ASN A 48 -8.83 0.82 5.73
N GLY A 49 -9.11 -0.32 6.36
CA GLY A 49 -8.29 -1.53 6.29
C GLY A 49 -8.16 -2.04 4.85
N ASN A 50 -9.28 -2.20 4.14
CA ASN A 50 -9.31 -2.65 2.75
C ASN A 50 -8.56 -1.69 1.81
N ARG A 51 -8.74 -0.38 2.01
CA ARG A 51 -7.99 0.64 1.25
C ARG A 51 -6.48 0.50 1.49
N GLY A 52 -6.05 0.42 2.74
CA GLY A 52 -4.63 0.27 3.08
C GLY A 52 -4.03 -1.04 2.54
N ALA A 53 -4.79 -2.13 2.57
CA ALA A 53 -4.37 -3.41 2.00
C ALA A 53 -4.17 -3.30 0.48
N ARG A 54 -5.09 -2.65 -0.23
CA ARG A 54 -4.98 -2.42 -1.68
C ARG A 54 -3.76 -1.56 -2.01
N GLU A 55 -3.56 -0.47 -1.28
CA GLU A 55 -2.38 0.39 -1.45
C GLU A 55 -1.08 -0.40 -1.28
N MET A 56 -1.00 -1.25 -0.26
CA MET A 56 0.17 -2.10 0.01
C MET A 56 0.40 -3.14 -1.09
N SER A 57 -0.66 -3.79 -1.59
CA SER A 57 -0.59 -4.73 -2.70
C SER A 57 -0.07 -4.06 -3.96
N THR A 58 -0.67 -2.93 -4.37
CA THR A 58 -0.23 -2.17 -5.54
C THR A 58 1.23 -1.74 -5.40
N ALA A 59 1.63 -1.19 -4.24
CA ALA A 59 3.01 -0.77 -4.02
C ALA A 59 4.01 -1.94 -4.09
N THR A 60 3.63 -3.13 -3.59
CA THR A 60 4.46 -4.34 -3.68
C THR A 60 4.64 -4.79 -5.12
N ASP A 61 3.57 -4.74 -5.92
CA ASP A 61 3.63 -5.10 -7.34
C ASP A 61 4.47 -4.09 -8.13
N LEU A 62 4.40 -2.80 -7.81
CA LEU A 62 5.26 -1.77 -8.39
C LEU A 62 6.74 -1.96 -8.03
N VAL A 63 7.04 -2.33 -6.78
CA VAL A 63 8.42 -2.67 -6.38
C VAL A 63 8.93 -3.85 -7.22
N ARG A 64 8.14 -4.92 -7.36
CA ARG A 64 8.51 -6.08 -8.19
C ARG A 64 8.72 -5.70 -9.65
N LEU A 65 7.82 -4.91 -10.23
CA LEU A 65 7.94 -4.38 -11.58
C LEU A 65 9.29 -3.69 -11.78
N TYR A 66 9.69 -2.82 -10.85
CA TYR A 66 10.98 -2.12 -10.95
C TYR A 66 12.19 -3.02 -10.76
N LEU A 67 12.12 -4.01 -9.87
CA LEU A 67 13.20 -5.00 -9.74
C LEU A 67 13.38 -5.79 -11.04
N GLU A 68 12.30 -6.17 -11.73
CA GLU A 68 12.39 -6.83 -13.04
C GLU A 68 12.88 -5.88 -14.14
N ARG A 69 12.45 -4.60 -14.13
CA ARG A 69 12.98 -3.58 -15.04
C ARG A 69 14.50 -3.41 -14.85
N SER A 70 14.99 -3.34 -13.61
CA SER A 70 16.42 -3.24 -13.31
C SER A 70 17.21 -4.48 -13.73
N ARG A 71 16.64 -5.69 -13.60
CA ARG A 71 17.28 -6.92 -14.11
C ARG A 71 17.34 -6.94 -15.62
N ARG A 72 16.27 -6.51 -16.29
CA ARG A 72 16.25 -6.39 -17.75
C ARG A 72 17.24 -5.34 -18.24
N ASP A 73 17.32 -4.20 -17.56
CA ASP A 73 18.25 -3.12 -17.87
C ASP A 73 19.72 -3.56 -17.70
N ALA A 74 20.01 -4.41 -16.72
CA ALA A 74 21.32 -5.03 -16.55
C ALA A 74 21.74 -5.91 -17.73
N LEU A 75 20.84 -6.35 -18.62
CA LEU A 75 21.20 -7.07 -19.85
C LEU A 75 21.89 -6.15 -20.88
N LEU A 76 21.71 -4.83 -20.77
CA LEU A 76 22.40 -3.84 -21.59
C LEU A 76 23.81 -3.52 -21.07
N TRP A 77 24.22 -4.14 -19.96
CA TRP A 77 25.53 -3.95 -19.36
C TRP A 77 26.61 -4.74 -20.12
N THR A 78 27.24 -4.08 -21.09
CA THR A 78 28.14 -4.74 -22.05
C THR A 78 29.57 -4.92 -21.55
N ALA A 79 30.08 -4.09 -20.65
CA ALA A 79 31.45 -4.18 -20.14
C ALA A 79 31.52 -3.96 -18.64
N ALA A 80 32.35 -4.74 -17.94
CA ALA A 80 32.55 -4.61 -16.49
C ALA A 80 32.89 -3.15 -16.12
N GLY A 81 32.23 -2.63 -15.09
CA GLY A 81 32.38 -1.24 -14.64
C GLY A 81 31.75 -0.17 -15.53
N ASN A 82 31.35 -0.50 -16.76
CA ASN A 82 30.73 0.43 -17.70
C ASN A 82 29.22 0.15 -17.86
N VAL A 83 28.41 0.96 -17.20
CA VAL A 83 26.94 0.90 -17.22
C VAL A 83 26.30 2.00 -18.06
N THR A 84 27.04 2.69 -18.95
CA THR A 84 26.51 3.83 -19.71
C THR A 84 25.38 3.48 -20.68
N ASN A 85 25.28 2.21 -21.08
CA ASN A 85 24.23 1.72 -21.99
C ASN A 85 22.94 1.32 -21.26
N THR A 86 22.95 1.38 -19.93
CA THR A 86 21.80 1.08 -19.08
C THR A 86 21.06 2.37 -18.75
N GLU A 87 19.76 2.31 -18.48
CA GLU A 87 18.95 3.50 -18.17
C GLU A 87 18.74 3.68 -16.66
N LEU A 88 18.59 2.58 -15.93
CA LEU A 88 18.33 2.57 -14.49
C LEU A 88 19.63 2.45 -13.69
N LEU A 89 20.68 1.84 -14.24
CA LEU A 89 21.96 1.65 -13.56
C LEU A 89 22.99 2.75 -13.88
N VAL A 90 22.70 3.67 -14.81
CA VAL A 90 23.64 4.74 -15.22
C VAL A 90 24.04 5.67 -14.07
N ASN A 91 23.17 5.83 -13.07
CA ASN A 91 23.40 6.69 -11.91
C ASN A 91 24.13 5.97 -10.75
N VAL A 92 24.63 4.75 -10.97
CA VAL A 92 25.48 4.08 -9.98
C VAL A 92 26.76 4.90 -9.78
N PRO A 93 27.18 5.20 -8.54
CA PRO A 93 28.44 5.90 -8.30
C PRO A 93 29.62 5.21 -8.97
N THR A 94 30.52 5.99 -9.58
CA THR A 94 31.72 5.44 -10.23
C THR A 94 32.73 4.86 -9.24
N SER A 95 32.60 5.16 -7.95
CA SER A 95 33.46 4.60 -6.89
C SER A 95 32.82 3.37 -6.23
N THR A 96 33.64 2.36 -5.99
CA THR A 96 33.22 1.06 -5.43
C THR A 96 32.94 1.08 -3.92
N ALA A 97 33.18 2.21 -3.24
CA ALA A 97 33.12 2.35 -1.79
C ALA A 97 31.95 3.22 -1.28
N VAL A 98 31.10 3.73 -2.18
CA VAL A 98 30.02 4.65 -1.82
C VAL A 98 28.67 3.96 -1.98
N THR A 99 27.88 3.95 -0.90
CA THR A 99 26.44 3.65 -1.02
C THR A 99 25.83 4.76 -1.87
N GLY A 100 25.25 4.41 -3.03
CA GLY A 100 24.62 5.41 -3.89
C GLY A 100 23.52 6.18 -3.17
N ASP A 101 23.26 7.39 -3.64
CA ASP A 101 22.11 8.15 -3.17
C ASP A 101 20.82 7.65 -3.82
N TRP A 102 19.69 7.91 -3.17
CA TRP A 102 18.39 7.69 -3.79
C TRP A 102 18.20 8.68 -4.94
N PHE A 103 17.76 8.19 -6.09
CA PHE A 103 17.42 8.99 -7.27
C PHE A 103 16.03 8.62 -7.79
N ILE A 104 15.49 9.44 -8.68
CA ILE A 104 14.22 9.18 -9.38
C ILE A 104 14.59 8.54 -10.72
N PRO A 105 14.10 7.32 -11.03
CA PRO A 105 14.39 6.70 -12.31
C PRO A 105 13.71 7.45 -13.45
N ALA A 106 14.40 7.65 -14.57
CA ALA A 106 13.85 8.26 -15.78
C ALA A 106 14.05 7.32 -16.98
N PRO A 107 13.37 6.16 -17.00
CA PRO A 107 13.51 5.20 -18.10
C PRO A 107 12.90 5.75 -19.39
N THR A 108 13.37 5.27 -20.54
CA THR A 108 12.78 5.60 -21.84
C THR A 108 11.39 4.95 -22.00
N ILE A 109 11.16 3.82 -21.33
CA ILE A 109 9.89 3.08 -21.34
C ILE A 109 9.34 2.95 -19.91
N GLY A 110 8.19 3.58 -19.68
CA GLY A 110 7.49 3.64 -18.39
C GLY A 110 7.78 4.93 -17.62
N ASP A 111 7.14 5.09 -16.46
CA ASP A 111 7.31 6.27 -15.60
C ASP A 111 7.70 5.87 -14.18
N SER A 112 8.30 6.80 -13.43
CA SER A 112 8.54 6.69 -11.98
C SER A 112 7.33 7.00 -11.11
N HIS A 113 6.19 7.26 -11.75
CA HIS A 113 4.97 7.78 -11.16
C HIS A 113 3.80 6.92 -11.59
N PHE A 114 2.94 6.54 -10.64
CA PHE A 114 1.80 5.68 -10.91
C PHE A 114 0.52 6.22 -10.30
N ASP A 115 -0.60 5.97 -10.97
CA ASP A 115 -1.93 6.25 -10.44
C ASP A 115 -2.32 5.31 -9.29
N TYR A 116 -3.48 5.54 -8.67
CA TYR A 116 -3.97 4.67 -7.58
C TYR A 116 -4.18 3.20 -8.01
N ALA A 117 -4.36 2.95 -9.31
CA ALA A 117 -4.49 1.61 -9.87
C ALA A 117 -3.14 0.96 -10.22
N GLY A 118 -2.01 1.67 -10.04
CA GLY A 118 -0.67 1.19 -10.36
C GLY A 118 -0.30 1.31 -11.86
N ARG A 119 -1.00 2.15 -12.62
CA ARG A 119 -0.67 2.43 -14.03
C ARG A 119 0.28 3.61 -14.12
N ASP A 120 1.23 3.54 -15.06
CA ASP A 120 2.14 4.66 -15.35
C ASP A 120 1.30 5.93 -15.66
N THR A 121 1.68 7.07 -15.08
CA THR A 121 1.02 8.36 -15.34
C THR A 121 2.00 9.52 -15.32
N ALA A 122 1.93 10.37 -16.35
CA ALA A 122 2.63 11.65 -16.39
C ALA A 122 1.77 12.81 -15.85
N THR A 123 0.50 12.57 -15.54
CA THR A 123 -0.43 13.59 -15.05
C THR A 123 -0.26 13.77 -13.55
N VAL A 124 0.26 14.93 -13.14
CA VAL A 124 0.52 15.27 -11.71
C VAL A 124 -0.70 15.04 -10.81
N ALA A 125 -1.91 15.32 -11.31
CA ALA A 125 -3.14 15.14 -10.54
C ALA A 125 -3.47 13.67 -10.24
N ASP A 126 -3.00 12.75 -11.07
CA ASP A 126 -3.27 11.32 -10.94
C ASP A 126 -2.16 10.58 -10.20
N MET A 127 -0.99 11.21 -10.00
CA MET A 127 0.15 10.61 -9.32
C MET A 127 -0.20 10.26 -7.87
N TYR A 128 -0.14 8.97 -7.55
CA TYR A 128 -0.42 8.43 -6.23
C TYR A 128 0.77 7.69 -5.63
N PHE A 129 1.43 6.84 -6.43
CA PHE A 129 2.65 6.15 -6.03
C PHE A 129 3.87 6.72 -6.76
N CYS A 130 4.98 6.76 -6.02
CA CYS A 130 6.24 7.33 -6.45
C CYS A 130 7.35 6.32 -6.25
N THR A 131 8.25 6.20 -7.23
CA THR A 131 9.37 5.26 -7.14
C THR A 131 10.71 5.99 -7.03
N ASN A 132 11.57 5.51 -6.14
CA ASN A 132 12.99 5.87 -6.14
C ASN A 132 13.83 4.60 -6.23
N LEU A 133 14.98 4.75 -6.87
CA LEU A 133 16.00 3.72 -6.92
C LEU A 133 17.24 4.19 -6.18
N ARG A 134 18.00 3.24 -5.66
CA ARG A 134 19.35 3.44 -5.16
C ARG A 134 20.18 2.28 -5.66
N ALA A 135 21.32 2.57 -6.26
CA ALA A 135 22.18 1.55 -6.79
C ALA A 135 23.61 1.72 -6.27
N SER A 136 24.26 0.63 -5.89
CA SER A 136 25.62 0.65 -5.34
C SER A 136 26.38 -0.61 -5.73
N TRP A 137 27.68 -0.48 -5.97
CA TRP A 137 28.55 -1.63 -6.19
C TRP A 137 28.61 -2.51 -4.92
N ILE A 138 28.49 -3.83 -5.08
CA ILE A 138 28.78 -4.81 -4.02
C ILE A 138 30.11 -5.49 -4.29
N ILE A 139 30.35 -5.86 -5.54
CA ILE A 139 31.60 -6.44 -6.02
C ILE A 139 32.15 -5.47 -7.05
N GLY A 140 33.41 -5.06 -6.87
CA GLY A 140 34.02 -3.98 -7.62
C GLY A 140 33.79 -4.13 -9.11
N GLN A 141 32.95 -3.25 -9.67
CA GLN A 141 32.65 -3.20 -11.11
C GLN A 141 31.99 -4.45 -11.73
N GLU A 142 31.61 -5.46 -10.95
CA GLU A 142 31.01 -6.71 -11.44
C GLU A 142 29.58 -6.97 -10.95
N ALA A 143 29.21 -6.44 -9.78
CA ALA A 143 27.89 -6.63 -9.22
C ALA A 143 27.35 -5.35 -8.58
N ILE A 144 26.10 -5.03 -8.89
CA ILE A 144 25.38 -3.87 -8.38
C ILE A 144 24.20 -4.35 -7.55
N ARG A 145 24.07 -3.82 -6.33
CA ARG A 145 22.84 -3.85 -5.56
C ARG A 145 21.92 -2.78 -6.09
N VAL A 146 20.68 -3.13 -6.39
CA VAL A 146 19.63 -2.18 -6.71
C VAL A 146 18.56 -2.28 -5.62
N ASP A 147 18.42 -1.22 -4.84
CA ASP A 147 17.31 -1.03 -3.92
C ASP A 147 16.24 -0.19 -4.61
N THR A 148 15.00 -0.67 -4.58
CA THR A 148 13.81 0.04 -5.07
C THR A 148 12.94 0.37 -3.87
N ARG A 149 12.40 1.58 -3.83
CA ARG A 149 11.32 1.93 -2.90
C ARG A 149 10.18 2.60 -3.64
N VAL A 150 8.97 2.18 -3.29
CA VAL A 150 7.72 2.82 -3.71
C VAL A 150 7.09 3.46 -2.50
N TRP A 151 6.66 4.71 -2.60
CA TRP A 151 6.06 5.44 -1.49
C TRP A 151 4.84 6.25 -1.93
N TRP A 152 3.96 6.54 -0.97
CA TRP A 152 2.71 7.28 -1.17
C TRP A 152 2.26 7.96 0.14
N HIS A 153 1.33 8.91 0.05
CA HIS A 153 0.81 9.64 1.21
C HIS A 153 -0.27 8.86 1.97
N ARG A 154 -0.28 8.97 3.31
CA ARG A 154 -1.35 8.41 4.16
C ARG A 154 -2.66 9.19 4.05
N THR A 155 -2.57 10.48 3.81
CA THR A 155 -3.70 11.41 3.71
C THR A 155 -3.61 12.19 2.42
N ALA A 156 -4.73 12.32 1.71
CA ALA A 156 -4.84 13.12 0.47
C ALA A 156 -4.78 14.64 0.74
N SER A 157 -3.97 15.10 1.70
CA SER A 157 -3.80 16.53 1.96
C SER A 157 -2.92 17.14 0.88
N ASN A 158 -3.59 17.77 -0.05
CA ASN A 158 -3.13 18.55 -1.19
C ASN A 158 -2.36 19.85 -0.84
N THR A 159 -1.86 19.97 0.40
CA THR A 159 -1.27 21.22 0.93
C THR A 159 0.20 21.13 1.34
N ASN A 160 0.88 19.99 1.20
CA ASN A 160 2.32 19.89 1.51
C ASN A 160 3.19 19.69 0.25
N ARG A 161 3.88 20.78 -0.16
CA ARG A 161 4.58 20.96 -1.43
C ARG A 161 5.78 20.05 -1.71
N VAL A 162 6.33 19.36 -0.71
CA VAL A 162 7.56 18.57 -0.90
C VAL A 162 7.31 17.28 -1.69
N ALA A 163 6.07 16.80 -1.75
CA ALA A 163 5.77 15.44 -2.19
C ALA A 163 4.54 15.31 -3.12
N PHE A 164 4.06 16.41 -3.70
CA PHE A 164 2.94 16.40 -4.65
C PHE A 164 3.34 16.03 -6.09
N ASN A 165 4.65 15.91 -6.36
CA ASN A 165 5.18 15.61 -7.68
C ASN A 165 6.28 14.54 -7.59
N CYS A 166 6.02 13.50 -6.77
CA CYS A 166 6.99 12.47 -6.39
C CYS A 166 8.36 12.99 -5.97
N ALA A 167 8.38 14.19 -5.37
CA ALA A 167 9.52 14.90 -4.81
C ALA A 167 10.77 14.87 -5.69
N SER A 168 11.13 16.00 -6.30
CA SER A 168 12.43 16.20 -6.97
C SER A 168 13.66 16.01 -6.05
N ASN A 169 13.46 15.75 -4.74
CA ASN A 169 14.52 15.54 -3.76
C ASN A 169 14.30 14.23 -2.95
N PRO A 170 14.92 13.11 -3.39
CA PRO A 170 14.84 11.82 -2.73
C PRO A 170 15.41 11.81 -1.30
N THR A 171 16.28 12.75 -0.95
CA THR A 171 16.84 12.91 0.41
C THR A 171 15.75 13.39 1.38
N ALA A 172 14.88 14.31 0.96
CA ALA A 172 13.75 14.77 1.76
C ALA A 172 12.76 13.63 2.07
N ILE A 173 12.55 12.72 1.12
CA ILE A 173 11.73 11.51 1.33
C ILE A 173 12.38 10.58 2.34
N THR A 174 13.69 10.41 2.29
CA THR A 174 14.42 9.60 3.27
C THR A 174 14.28 10.19 4.68
N ALA A 175 14.36 11.51 4.83
CA ALA A 175 14.15 12.20 6.09
C ALA A 175 12.70 12.05 6.60
N GLU A 176 11.69 12.18 5.73
CA GLU A 176 10.28 12.00 6.09
C GLU A 176 9.98 10.56 6.53
N LEU A 177 10.54 9.56 5.84
CA LEU A 177 10.40 8.15 6.23
C LEU A 177 11.05 7.84 7.59
N ALA A 178 12.09 8.59 7.97
CA ALA A 178 12.76 8.46 9.25
C ALA A 178 12.08 9.24 10.39
N ALA A 179 11.07 10.07 10.10
CA ALA A 179 10.35 10.83 11.11
C ALA A 179 9.54 9.92 12.04
N ALA A 180 9.35 10.33 13.30
CA ALA A 180 8.61 9.56 14.31
C ALA A 180 7.13 9.31 13.93
N ALA A 181 6.55 10.21 13.13
CA ALA A 181 5.19 10.10 12.60
C ALA A 181 5.20 10.39 11.09
N PRO A 182 5.63 9.42 10.25
CA PRO A 182 5.80 9.65 8.83
C PRO A 182 4.43 9.86 8.18
N ARG A 183 4.29 10.93 7.39
CA ARG A 183 3.06 11.24 6.64
C ARG A 183 2.91 10.38 5.39
N ILE A 184 3.98 9.71 5.01
CA ILE A 184 4.05 8.77 3.89
C ILE A 184 4.13 7.33 4.38
N ARG A 185 3.83 6.41 3.47
CA ARG A 185 4.08 4.96 3.57
C ARG A 185 5.07 4.59 2.49
N SER A 186 5.81 3.52 2.71
CA SER A 186 6.68 2.96 1.68
C SER A 186 6.73 1.44 1.75
N VAL A 187 7.00 0.85 0.59
CA VAL A 187 7.43 -0.54 0.42
C VAL A 187 8.78 -0.49 -0.27
N ALA A 188 9.71 -1.32 0.17
CA ALA A 188 11.02 -1.42 -0.45
C ALA A 188 11.34 -2.87 -0.80
N GLY A 189 12.17 -3.04 -1.82
CA GLY A 189 12.71 -4.31 -2.25
C GLY A 189 14.11 -4.11 -2.80
N SER A 190 14.87 -5.20 -2.90
CA SER A 190 16.24 -5.13 -3.39
C SER A 190 16.56 -6.35 -4.24
N THR A 191 17.37 -6.18 -5.27
CA THR A 191 17.94 -7.25 -6.07
C THR A 191 19.42 -6.97 -6.32
N VAL A 192 20.18 -8.02 -6.62
CA VAL A 192 21.54 -7.89 -7.13
C VAL A 192 21.53 -8.22 -8.61
N VAL A 193 22.19 -7.38 -9.40
CA VAL A 193 22.45 -7.63 -10.82
C VAL A 193 23.95 -7.75 -11.02
N ARG A 194 24.37 -8.69 -11.86
CA ARG A 194 25.77 -9.00 -12.12
C ARG A 194 26.05 -8.91 -13.61
N TRP A 195 27.19 -8.34 -13.97
CA TRP A 195 27.71 -8.40 -15.32
C TRP A 195 27.86 -9.86 -15.75
N GLN A 196 27.32 -10.20 -16.93
CA GLN A 196 27.26 -11.59 -17.38
C GLN A 196 28.43 -12.02 -18.27
N GLY A 197 29.28 -11.09 -18.74
CA GLY A 197 30.37 -11.42 -19.64
C GLY A 197 29.86 -12.10 -20.91
N LEU A 198 29.47 -11.32 -21.91
CA LEU A 198 29.30 -11.88 -23.25
C LEU A 198 30.70 -12.09 -23.81
N ASP A 199 31.22 -13.30 -23.65
CA ASP A 199 32.41 -13.80 -24.36
C ASP A 199 32.15 -13.88 -25.88
#